data_AF-R5AI97-F1
#
_entry.id   AF-R5AI97-F1
#
_cell.length_a   1.000
_cell.length_b   1.000
_cell.length_c   1.000
_cell.angle_alpha   90.00
_cell.angle_beta   90.00
_cell.angle_gamma   90.00
#
_symmetry.space_group_name_H-M   'P 1'
#
loop_
_entity.id
_entity.type
_entity.pdbx_description
1 polymer ?
#
loop_
_entity_poly.entity_id
_entity_poly.type
_entity_poly.pdbx_seq_one_letter_code
_entity_poly.pdbx_strand_id
1 'polypeptide(L)'
;MPFQKKPQVFSAAIHELTLGTGDTAVKIGGQNVYNLYAFDASLKNPPRIGIDVSDAPEQPCKGLEAFYAGASTLAEKAKRAAALEHVDFVCIRFDEADPNGANKSVADCVADAKAVAEAIDKPIVVAGCKNADKDAELFNQIAEALHGRNILVLSAKEENYKAVSAGAGLAYGQKIGAESAVDINLAKQLNVLITQMGVQGANVAMNVGSAAAGYGFEYVASTLERVKAAALTQNDATLQMPIITPVGTEAWGVKEATAPEAEIPEWGDQEERGIDMEVETAAACLCYGSDAVILKHPESIKTISQLIAALM
;
A
#
# COMPACT_ATOMS: atom_id res chain seq x y z
N MET A 1 -21.23 -2.21 41.16
CA MET A 1 -19.96 -2.93 40.86
C MET A 1 -19.10 -2.00 40.00
N PRO A 2 -17.78 -1.97 40.17
CA PRO A 2 -16.91 -1.23 39.25
C PRO A 2 -17.01 -1.86 37.86
N PHE A 3 -16.95 -1.04 36.81
CA PHE A 3 -16.88 -1.52 35.44
C PHE A 3 -15.62 -2.37 35.24
N GLN A 4 -15.78 -3.56 34.66
CA GLN A 4 -14.67 -4.43 34.29
C GLN A 4 -14.67 -4.60 32.77
N LYS A 5 -13.69 -3.99 32.11
CA LYS A 5 -13.48 -4.17 30.68
C LYS A 5 -13.07 -5.63 30.40
N LYS A 6 -13.74 -6.26 29.43
CA LYS A 6 -13.30 -7.54 28.87
C LYS A 6 -12.57 -7.26 27.56
N PRO A 7 -11.24 -7.45 27.48
CA PRO A 7 -10.51 -7.21 26.24
C PRO A 7 -10.94 -8.21 25.17
N GLN A 8 -11.08 -7.74 23.93
CA GLN A 8 -11.35 -8.60 22.78
C GLN A 8 -10.04 -9.04 22.13
N VAL A 9 -9.53 -10.20 22.56
CA VAL A 9 -8.31 -10.81 22.02
C VAL A 9 -8.67 -12.12 21.31
N PHE A 10 -8.19 -12.28 20.09
CA PHE A 10 -8.46 -13.45 19.26
C PHE A 10 -7.40 -14.53 19.45
N SER A 11 -7.79 -15.80 19.29
CA SER A 11 -6.86 -16.94 19.26
C SER A 11 -6.09 -17.03 17.95
N ALA A 12 -6.70 -16.54 16.86
CA ALA A 12 -6.08 -16.35 15.56
C ALA A 12 -5.26 -15.05 15.51
N ALA A 13 -4.33 -14.98 14.57
CA ALA A 13 -3.53 -13.79 14.33
C ALA A 13 -3.34 -13.56 12.83
N ILE A 14 -3.20 -12.29 12.45
CA ILE A 14 -2.72 -11.91 11.12
C ILE A 14 -1.25 -12.33 11.00
N HIS A 15 -0.85 -12.85 9.84
CA HIS A 15 0.53 -13.14 9.52
C HIS A 15 1.39 -11.88 9.61
N GLU A 16 2.62 -12.06 10.07
CA GLU A 16 3.63 -11.01 10.04
C GLU A 16 4.37 -11.07 8.70
N LEU A 17 4.26 -9.99 7.92
CA LEU A 17 5.03 -9.81 6.70
C LEU A 17 6.19 -8.86 6.98
N THR A 18 7.40 -9.23 6.56
CA THR A 18 8.59 -8.36 6.64
C THR A 18 8.94 -7.83 5.25
N LEU A 19 9.10 -6.51 5.14
CA LEU A 19 9.55 -5.78 3.97
C LEU A 19 10.96 -5.23 4.20
N GLY A 20 11.81 -5.27 3.20
CA GLY A 20 13.21 -4.84 3.32
C GLY A 20 14.08 -5.82 4.12
N THR A 21 15.29 -5.41 4.43
CA THR A 21 16.31 -6.24 5.09
C THR A 21 17.06 -5.46 6.16
N GLY A 22 17.74 -6.18 7.07
CA GLY A 22 18.57 -5.56 8.11
C GLY A 22 17.77 -4.68 9.07
N ASP A 23 18.43 -3.63 9.56
CA ASP A 23 17.89 -2.75 10.61
C ASP A 23 16.79 -1.81 10.10
N THR A 24 16.66 -1.64 8.78
CA THR A 24 15.60 -0.84 8.16
C THR A 24 14.39 -1.65 7.74
N ALA A 25 14.37 -2.96 8.02
CA ALA A 25 13.25 -3.81 7.70
C ALA A 25 11.99 -3.39 8.48
N VAL A 26 10.85 -3.36 7.78
CA VAL A 26 9.54 -3.01 8.33
C VAL A 26 8.66 -4.24 8.39
N LYS A 27 7.92 -4.38 9.49
CA LYS A 27 6.95 -5.45 9.69
C LYS A 27 5.54 -4.89 9.70
N ILE A 28 4.65 -5.56 8.99
CA ILE A 28 3.20 -5.31 8.98
C ILE A 28 2.44 -6.57 9.40
N GLY A 29 1.27 -6.40 10.01
CA GLY A 29 0.46 -7.51 10.53
C GLY A 29 0.97 -8.04 11.88
N GLY A 30 0.71 -9.32 12.18
CA GLY A 30 1.13 -9.97 13.43
C GLY A 30 0.20 -9.74 14.63
N GLN A 31 -0.87 -8.98 14.46
CA GLN A 31 -1.84 -8.68 15.51
C GLN A 31 -2.91 -9.77 15.65
N ASN A 32 -3.43 -9.90 16.88
CA ASN A 32 -4.55 -10.76 17.25
C ASN A 32 -5.69 -9.94 17.92
N VAL A 33 -5.76 -8.66 17.58
CA VAL A 33 -6.82 -7.71 17.92
C VAL A 33 -7.16 -6.92 16.66
N TYR A 34 -8.25 -6.16 16.67
CA TYR A 34 -8.56 -5.26 15.57
C TYR A 34 -7.54 -4.11 15.46
N ASN A 35 -7.44 -3.52 14.27
CA ASN A 35 -6.50 -2.44 14.01
C ASN A 35 -6.83 -1.23 14.91
N LEU A 36 -5.79 -0.59 15.46
CA LEU A 36 -5.88 0.54 16.39
C LEU A 36 -6.57 0.22 17.75
N TYR A 37 -6.83 -1.05 18.06
CA TYR A 37 -7.44 -1.47 19.33
C TYR A 37 -6.36 -1.84 20.36
N ALA A 38 -5.32 -1.00 20.49
CA ALA A 38 -4.22 -1.23 21.45
C ALA A 38 -4.71 -1.33 22.91
N PHE A 39 -5.91 -0.81 23.17
CA PHE A 39 -6.60 -0.94 24.44
C PHE A 39 -7.02 -2.38 24.78
N ASP A 40 -7.13 -3.30 23.82
CA ASP A 40 -7.52 -4.70 24.02
C ASP A 40 -6.31 -5.62 24.16
N ALA A 41 -5.27 -5.39 23.36
CA ALA A 41 -3.93 -5.96 23.55
C ALA A 41 -2.88 -5.12 22.82
N SER A 42 -1.62 -5.27 23.21
CA SER A 42 -0.50 -4.65 22.50
C SER A 42 -0.48 -5.10 21.04
N LEU A 43 -0.45 -4.13 20.12
CA LEU A 43 -0.23 -4.39 18.70
C LEU A 43 1.24 -4.71 18.49
N LYS A 44 1.55 -5.93 18.00
CA LYS A 44 2.93 -6.38 17.78
C LYS A 44 3.69 -5.47 16.81
N ASN A 45 3.01 -5.09 15.73
CA ASN A 45 3.49 -4.10 14.77
C ASN A 45 2.39 -3.04 14.63
N PRO A 46 2.69 -1.75 14.84
CA PRO A 46 1.73 -0.69 14.54
C PRO A 46 1.46 -0.65 13.02
N PRO A 47 0.32 -0.09 12.59
CA PRO A 47 0.10 0.16 11.17
C PRO A 47 1.20 1.04 10.57
N ARG A 48 1.49 0.83 9.29
CA ARG A 48 2.63 1.46 8.58
C ARG A 48 2.19 2.42 7.50
N ILE A 49 2.99 3.46 7.26
CA ILE A 49 2.72 4.49 6.25
C ILE A 49 3.79 4.42 5.16
N GLY A 50 3.36 4.18 3.93
CA GLY A 50 4.19 4.31 2.75
C GLY A 50 3.97 5.65 2.06
N ILE A 51 4.98 6.11 1.33
CA ILE A 51 4.85 7.23 0.39
C ILE A 51 4.92 6.74 -1.06
N ASP A 52 3.95 7.15 -1.88
CA ASP A 52 3.83 6.87 -3.30
C ASP A 52 4.66 7.88 -4.10
N VAL A 53 5.58 7.36 -4.92
CA VAL A 53 6.48 8.13 -5.76
C VAL A 53 6.34 7.62 -7.20
N SER A 54 5.68 8.42 -8.03
CA SER A 54 5.47 8.09 -9.45
C SER A 54 6.64 8.54 -10.32
N ASP A 55 6.93 7.77 -11.36
CA ASP A 55 7.81 8.16 -12.45
C ASP A 55 7.19 9.20 -13.39
N ALA A 56 5.87 9.40 -13.34
CA ALA A 56 5.20 10.47 -14.05
C ALA A 56 5.70 11.86 -13.56
N PRO A 57 5.85 12.83 -14.47
CA PRO A 57 6.32 14.17 -14.11
C PRO A 57 5.26 14.98 -13.36
N GLU A 58 3.99 14.80 -13.70
CA GLU A 58 2.87 15.58 -13.17
C GLU A 58 2.60 15.25 -11.70
N GLN A 59 2.26 16.28 -10.93
CA GLN A 59 1.84 16.17 -9.53
C GLN A 59 0.41 16.70 -9.38
N PRO A 60 -0.41 16.15 -8.47
CA PRO A 60 -1.82 16.49 -8.39
C PRO A 60 -2.10 17.82 -7.67
N CYS A 61 -1.10 18.43 -7.04
CA CYS A 61 -1.20 19.74 -6.39
C CYS A 61 0.16 20.46 -6.35
N LYS A 62 0.12 21.78 -6.13
CA LYS A 62 1.31 22.64 -6.06
C LYS A 62 2.23 22.28 -4.89
N GLY A 63 1.69 21.86 -3.75
CA GLY A 63 2.47 21.36 -2.62
C GLY A 63 3.36 20.18 -2.99
N LEU A 64 2.85 19.23 -3.77
CA LEU A 64 3.62 18.09 -4.26
C LEU A 64 4.63 18.48 -5.35
N GLU A 65 4.27 19.41 -6.25
CA GLU A 65 5.23 19.99 -7.20
C GLU A 65 6.41 20.64 -6.47
N ALA A 66 6.12 21.47 -5.46
CA ALA A 66 7.13 22.12 -4.64
C ALA A 66 7.93 21.10 -3.82
N PHE A 67 7.27 20.08 -3.27
CA PHE A 67 7.92 19.02 -2.51
C PHE A 67 8.94 18.27 -3.34
N TYR A 68 8.66 17.98 -4.61
CA TYR A 68 9.60 17.31 -5.52
C TYR A 68 10.45 18.24 -6.39
N ALA A 69 10.35 19.56 -6.20
CA ALA A 69 11.09 20.53 -7.01
C ALA A 69 12.60 20.25 -7.05
N GLY A 70 13.16 20.20 -8.26
CA GLY A 70 14.57 19.89 -8.50
C GLY A 70 14.93 18.40 -8.39
N ALA A 71 13.99 17.50 -8.10
CA ALA A 71 14.16 16.06 -8.27
C ALA A 71 13.59 15.64 -9.63
N SER A 72 14.49 15.29 -10.55
CA SER A 72 14.20 14.99 -11.95
C SER A 72 14.11 13.50 -12.25
N THR A 73 14.73 12.66 -11.42
CA THR A 73 14.71 11.20 -11.56
C THR A 73 13.84 10.56 -10.49
N LEU A 74 13.36 9.34 -10.76
CA LEU A 74 12.62 8.56 -9.76
C LEU A 74 13.45 8.32 -8.49
N ALA A 75 14.76 8.09 -8.65
CA ALA A 75 15.69 7.91 -7.54
C ALA A 75 15.83 9.18 -6.68
N GLU A 76 15.91 10.37 -7.28
CA GLU A 76 15.95 11.63 -6.54
C GLU A 76 14.64 11.90 -5.79
N LYS A 77 13.49 11.65 -6.42
CA LYS A 77 12.18 11.76 -5.78
C LYS A 77 12.06 10.78 -4.61
N ALA A 78 12.43 9.51 -4.83
CA ALA A 78 12.39 8.46 -3.81
C ALA A 78 13.33 8.77 -2.63
N LYS A 79 14.52 9.31 -2.89
CA LYS A 79 15.44 9.74 -1.83
C LYS A 79 14.86 10.85 -0.97
N ARG A 80 14.20 11.82 -1.58
CA ARG A 80 13.52 12.90 -0.86
C ARG A 80 12.35 12.37 -0.04
N ALA A 81 11.53 11.51 -0.65
CA ALA A 81 10.40 10.86 -0.01
C ALA A 81 10.83 9.99 1.19
N ALA A 82 11.92 9.22 1.04
CA ALA A 82 12.48 8.39 2.10
C ALA A 82 13.09 9.20 3.26
N ALA A 83 13.45 10.46 3.05
CA ALA A 83 13.99 11.33 4.08
C ALA A 83 12.89 11.95 4.97
N LEU A 84 11.61 11.83 4.59
CA LEU A 84 10.50 12.29 5.40
C LEU A 84 10.38 11.48 6.70
N GLU A 85 10.04 12.20 7.76
CA GLU A 85 9.65 11.57 9.02
C GLU A 85 8.37 10.74 8.82
N HIS A 86 8.21 9.68 9.62
CA HIS A 86 7.04 8.81 9.64
C HIS A 86 6.76 8.01 8.35
N VAL A 87 7.61 8.10 7.33
CA VAL A 87 7.58 7.18 6.19
C VAL A 87 8.25 5.87 6.59
N ASP A 88 7.51 4.77 6.57
CA ASP A 88 8.05 3.44 6.85
C ASP A 88 8.67 2.79 5.61
N PHE A 89 8.06 2.99 4.43
CA PHE A 89 8.53 2.42 3.15
C PHE A 89 8.22 3.35 1.97
N VAL A 90 8.89 3.13 0.84
CA VAL A 90 8.65 3.90 -0.39
C VAL A 90 8.00 2.99 -1.42
N CYS A 91 6.85 3.42 -1.95
CA CYS A 91 6.17 2.79 -3.07
C CYS A 91 6.57 3.50 -4.36
N ILE A 92 7.43 2.89 -5.17
CA ILE A 92 7.73 3.41 -6.50
C ILE A 92 6.68 2.92 -7.49
N ARG A 93 6.14 3.84 -8.30
CA ARG A 93 5.08 3.58 -9.25
C ARG A 93 5.54 3.89 -10.67
N PHE A 94 5.33 2.94 -11.56
CA PHE A 94 5.68 3.03 -12.98
C PHE A 94 4.45 3.35 -13.83
N ASP A 95 3.91 4.56 -13.69
CA ASP A 95 2.75 5.00 -14.48
C ASP A 95 3.13 5.17 -15.95
N GLU A 96 4.36 5.61 -16.24
CA GLU A 96 4.83 5.78 -17.62
C GLU A 96 5.05 4.45 -18.37
N ALA A 97 4.99 3.31 -17.69
CA ALA A 97 5.12 1.99 -18.32
C ALA A 97 3.86 1.54 -19.09
N ASP A 98 2.72 2.23 -18.96
CA ASP A 98 1.47 1.88 -19.63
C ASP A 98 1.66 1.78 -21.16
N PRO A 99 1.38 0.61 -21.78
CA PRO A 99 1.44 0.44 -23.23
C PRO A 99 0.56 1.41 -24.02
N ASN A 100 -0.48 1.97 -23.40
CA ASN A 100 -1.39 2.95 -24.01
C ASN A 100 -0.97 4.40 -23.77
N GLY A 101 0.05 4.63 -22.94
CA GLY A 101 0.59 5.94 -22.61
C GLY A 101 1.99 6.14 -23.17
N ALA A 102 2.94 6.51 -22.30
CA ALA A 102 4.34 6.70 -22.68
C ALA A 102 5.04 5.38 -23.07
N ASN A 103 4.51 4.23 -22.63
CA ASN A 103 5.04 2.89 -22.89
C ASN A 103 6.55 2.79 -22.65
N LYS A 104 7.02 3.35 -21.53
CA LYS A 104 8.40 3.25 -21.09
C LYS A 104 8.85 1.80 -21.07
N SER A 105 10.08 1.55 -21.51
CA SER A 105 10.58 0.19 -21.65
C SER A 105 10.77 -0.46 -20.27
N VAL A 106 10.59 -1.79 -20.20
CA VAL A 106 10.84 -2.53 -18.96
C VAL A 106 12.30 -2.39 -18.51
N ALA A 107 13.24 -2.32 -19.47
CA ALA A 107 14.66 -2.11 -19.16
C ALA A 107 14.93 -0.77 -18.47
N ASP A 108 14.28 0.31 -18.92
CA ASP A 108 14.40 1.63 -18.29
C ASP A 108 13.77 1.64 -16.90
N CYS A 109 12.60 1.01 -16.73
CA CYS A 109 11.96 0.89 -15.42
C CYS A 109 12.82 0.10 -14.42
N VAL A 110 13.50 -0.95 -14.90
CA VAL A 110 14.46 -1.73 -14.09
C VAL A 110 15.67 -0.89 -13.70
N ALA A 111 16.20 -0.06 -14.61
CA ALA A 111 17.29 0.86 -14.31
C ALA A 111 16.88 1.87 -13.23
N ASP A 112 15.67 2.44 -13.33
CA ASP A 112 15.12 3.34 -12.32
C ASP A 112 14.93 2.64 -10.97
N ALA A 113 14.40 1.41 -10.95
CA ALA A 113 14.24 0.63 -9.73
C ALA A 113 15.58 0.34 -9.03
N LYS A 114 16.63 0.03 -9.80
CA LYS A 114 18.00 -0.12 -9.28
C LYS A 114 18.55 1.18 -8.71
N ALA A 115 18.42 2.28 -9.43
CA ALA A 115 18.85 3.59 -8.98
C ALA A 115 18.14 4.00 -7.68
N VAL A 116 16.85 3.72 -7.54
CA VAL A 116 16.10 3.91 -6.28
C VAL A 116 16.69 3.04 -5.18
N ALA A 117 16.90 1.74 -5.43
CA ALA A 117 17.44 0.82 -4.43
C ALA A 117 18.85 1.18 -3.95
N GLU A 118 19.66 1.82 -4.78
CA GLU A 118 20.96 2.39 -4.41
C GLU A 118 20.84 3.71 -3.64
N ALA A 119 19.76 4.48 -3.86
CA ALA A 119 19.56 5.80 -3.27
C ALA A 119 18.90 5.77 -1.89
N ILE A 120 18.18 4.69 -1.53
CA ILE A 120 17.43 4.58 -0.28
C ILE A 120 17.66 3.27 0.47
N ASP A 121 17.66 3.35 1.80
CA ASP A 121 17.77 2.20 2.71
C ASP A 121 16.39 1.68 3.17
N LYS A 122 15.32 2.46 2.97
CA LYS A 122 13.96 2.06 3.36
C LYS A 122 13.46 0.90 2.47
N PRO A 123 12.54 0.06 2.98
CA PRO A 123 11.87 -0.96 2.18
C PRO A 123 11.19 -0.36 0.96
N ILE A 124 11.17 -1.14 -0.13
CA ILE A 124 10.61 -0.74 -1.42
C ILE A 124 9.37 -1.58 -1.73
N VAL A 125 8.29 -0.89 -2.07
CA VAL A 125 7.11 -1.45 -2.73
C VAL A 125 7.15 -1.00 -4.19
N VAL A 126 6.82 -1.89 -5.11
CA VAL A 126 6.84 -1.62 -6.56
C VAL A 126 5.43 -1.74 -7.10
N ALA A 127 4.87 -0.64 -7.58
CA ALA A 127 3.56 -0.60 -8.23
C ALA A 127 3.72 -0.43 -9.75
N GLY A 128 2.92 -1.19 -10.50
CA GLY A 128 2.92 -1.17 -11.96
C GLY A 128 1.98 -0.11 -12.55
N CYS A 129 1.76 -0.22 -13.86
CA CYS A 129 0.92 0.68 -14.67
C CYS A 129 -0.55 0.21 -14.75
N LYS A 130 -0.92 -0.88 -14.07
CA LYS A 130 -2.24 -1.53 -14.07
C LYS A 130 -2.54 -2.38 -15.32
N ASN A 131 -1.63 -2.45 -16.30
CA ASN A 131 -1.75 -3.38 -17.42
C ASN A 131 -1.19 -4.76 -17.03
N ALA A 132 -2.04 -5.79 -17.03
CA ALA A 132 -1.69 -7.10 -16.46
C ALA A 132 -0.45 -7.77 -17.09
N ASP A 133 -0.30 -7.70 -18.42
CA ASP A 133 0.80 -8.32 -19.15
C ASP A 133 2.11 -7.52 -18.96
N LYS A 134 2.03 -6.19 -19.11
CA LYS A 134 3.17 -5.30 -18.90
C LYS A 134 3.67 -5.38 -17.46
N ASP A 135 2.76 -5.37 -16.49
CA ASP A 135 3.09 -5.47 -15.06
C ASP A 135 3.71 -6.82 -14.72
N ALA A 136 3.25 -7.92 -15.34
CA ALA A 136 3.85 -9.24 -15.13
C ALA A 136 5.32 -9.28 -15.59
N GLU A 137 5.62 -8.74 -16.77
CA GLU A 137 6.99 -8.62 -17.28
C GLU A 137 7.84 -7.70 -16.40
N LEU A 138 7.30 -6.51 -16.08
CA LEU A 138 7.95 -5.50 -15.26
C LEU A 138 8.31 -6.03 -13.87
N PHE A 139 7.36 -6.63 -13.17
CA PHE A 139 7.57 -7.16 -11.82
C PHE A 139 8.58 -8.29 -11.80
N ASN A 140 8.58 -9.18 -12.81
CA ASN A 140 9.55 -10.25 -12.90
C ASN A 140 10.98 -9.70 -13.02
N GLN A 141 11.19 -8.76 -13.94
CA GLN A 141 12.51 -8.18 -14.19
C GLN A 141 13.02 -7.31 -13.02
N ILE A 142 12.13 -6.56 -12.37
CA ILE A 142 12.48 -5.79 -11.17
C ILE A 142 12.78 -6.72 -9.99
N ALA A 143 11.99 -7.79 -9.81
CA ALA A 143 12.23 -8.76 -8.76
C ALA A 143 13.60 -9.45 -8.88
N GLU A 144 14.03 -9.77 -10.11
CA GLU A 144 15.37 -10.27 -10.41
C GLU A 144 16.44 -9.25 -10.07
N ALA A 145 16.28 -8.03 -10.59
CA ALA A 145 17.22 -6.93 -10.41
C ALA A 145 17.44 -6.55 -8.95
N LEU A 146 16.40 -6.67 -8.13
CA LEU A 146 16.39 -6.35 -6.71
C LEU A 146 16.37 -7.61 -5.82
N HIS A 147 16.85 -8.75 -6.33
CA HIS A 147 16.93 -9.98 -5.56
C HIS A 147 17.75 -9.76 -4.26
N GLY A 148 17.20 -10.21 -3.14
CA GLY A 148 17.79 -10.04 -1.82
C GLY A 148 17.41 -8.73 -1.11
N ARG A 149 16.71 -7.80 -1.78
CA ARG A 149 16.17 -6.57 -1.15
C ARG A 149 14.84 -6.78 -0.42
N ASN A 150 14.18 -7.93 -0.62
CA ASN A 150 12.92 -8.28 0.02
C ASN A 150 11.83 -7.21 -0.22
N ILE A 151 11.64 -6.85 -1.49
CA ILE A 151 10.64 -5.88 -1.95
C ILE A 151 9.23 -6.51 -1.94
N LEU A 152 8.21 -5.66 -2.04
CA LEU A 152 6.84 -6.07 -2.34
C LEU A 152 6.47 -5.63 -3.76
N VAL A 153 5.97 -6.53 -4.61
CA VAL A 153 5.35 -6.16 -5.89
C VAL A 153 3.84 -6.00 -5.71
N LEU A 154 3.28 -4.86 -6.08
CA LEU A 154 1.88 -4.46 -5.86
C LEU A 154 1.23 -4.17 -7.23
N SER A 155 0.60 -5.16 -7.90
CA SER A 155 0.07 -6.41 -7.34
C SER A 155 -0.09 -7.53 -8.37
N ALA A 156 -0.10 -8.78 -7.90
CA ALA A 156 -0.73 -9.89 -8.59
C ALA A 156 -2.26 -9.71 -8.59
N LYS A 157 -2.90 -10.00 -9.73
CA LYS A 157 -4.35 -9.99 -9.96
C LYS A 157 -4.80 -11.34 -10.50
N GLU A 158 -6.11 -11.57 -10.61
CA GLU A 158 -6.65 -12.84 -11.14
C GLU A 158 -6.10 -13.17 -12.54
N GLU A 159 -5.83 -12.15 -13.36
CA GLU A 159 -5.36 -12.32 -14.73
C GLU A 159 -3.87 -12.69 -14.82
N ASN A 160 -3.04 -12.22 -13.88
CA ASN A 160 -1.58 -12.36 -13.97
C ASN A 160 -0.90 -13.03 -12.77
N TYR A 161 -1.65 -13.52 -11.77
CA TYR A 161 -1.08 -14.08 -10.54
C TYR A 161 -0.08 -15.21 -10.79
N LYS A 162 -0.25 -16.02 -11.84
CA LYS A 162 0.66 -17.13 -12.16
C LYS A 162 2.06 -16.61 -12.48
N ALA A 163 2.14 -15.60 -13.36
CA ALA A 163 3.40 -15.01 -13.79
C ALA A 163 4.07 -14.26 -12.63
N VAL A 164 3.31 -13.45 -11.90
CA VAL A 164 3.83 -12.69 -10.75
C VAL A 164 4.27 -13.62 -9.61
N SER A 165 3.50 -14.67 -9.31
CA SER A 165 3.84 -15.66 -8.27
C SER A 165 5.08 -16.46 -8.63
N ALA A 166 5.18 -16.93 -9.87
CA ALA A 166 6.35 -17.68 -10.33
C ALA A 166 7.61 -16.82 -10.37
N GLY A 167 7.52 -15.62 -10.96
CA GLY A 167 8.65 -14.71 -11.12
C GLY A 167 9.06 -14.05 -9.79
N ALA A 168 8.25 -13.13 -9.29
CA ALA A 168 8.62 -12.35 -8.10
C ALA A 168 8.67 -13.22 -6.83
N GLY A 169 7.65 -14.06 -6.62
CA GLY A 169 7.53 -14.87 -5.41
C GLY A 169 8.51 -16.04 -5.34
N LEU A 170 8.38 -16.99 -6.27
CA LEU A 170 9.12 -18.26 -6.19
C LEU A 170 10.55 -18.15 -6.68
N ALA A 171 10.81 -17.47 -7.80
CA ALA A 171 12.16 -17.39 -8.36
C ALA A 171 13.07 -16.47 -7.54
N TYR A 172 12.54 -15.34 -7.04
CA TYR A 172 13.33 -14.29 -6.39
C TYR A 172 12.98 -14.03 -4.93
N GLY A 173 12.04 -14.79 -4.33
CA GLY A 173 11.73 -14.72 -2.91
C GLY A 173 11.12 -13.38 -2.45
N GLN A 174 10.62 -12.57 -3.38
CA GLN A 174 10.02 -11.27 -3.07
C GLN A 174 8.61 -11.44 -2.50
N LYS A 175 8.08 -10.37 -1.90
CA LYS A 175 6.73 -10.34 -1.36
C LYS A 175 5.72 -10.00 -2.45
N ILE A 176 4.50 -10.49 -2.33
CA ILE A 176 3.45 -10.31 -3.33
C ILE A 176 2.27 -9.56 -2.72
N GLY A 177 1.87 -8.46 -3.36
CA GLY A 177 0.57 -7.84 -3.20
C GLY A 177 -0.47 -8.64 -3.96
N ALA A 178 -1.57 -9.04 -3.32
CA ALA A 178 -2.69 -9.75 -3.94
C ALA A 178 -3.89 -8.82 -4.04
N GLU A 179 -4.19 -8.34 -5.26
CA GLU A 179 -5.23 -7.34 -5.50
C GLU A 179 -6.55 -7.95 -5.95
N SER A 180 -7.63 -7.62 -5.23
CA SER A 180 -9.00 -8.05 -5.51
C SER A 180 -9.98 -6.87 -5.57
N ALA A 181 -11.10 -7.05 -6.27
CA ALA A 181 -12.05 -5.96 -6.53
C ALA A 181 -13.12 -5.79 -5.44
N VAL A 182 -12.73 -5.38 -4.22
CA VAL A 182 -13.65 -5.01 -3.12
C VAL A 182 -14.62 -6.14 -2.74
N ASP A 183 -14.18 -7.39 -2.89
CA ASP A 183 -14.98 -8.58 -2.58
C ASP A 183 -14.15 -9.61 -1.80
N ILE A 184 -14.68 -10.03 -0.66
CA ILE A 184 -14.01 -10.99 0.23
C ILE A 184 -13.80 -12.37 -0.43
N ASN A 185 -14.71 -12.83 -1.27
CA ASN A 185 -14.58 -14.12 -1.94
C ASN A 185 -13.51 -14.05 -3.03
N LEU A 186 -13.42 -12.94 -3.76
CA LEU A 186 -12.34 -12.71 -4.71
C LEU A 186 -10.99 -12.65 -4.01
N ALA A 187 -10.90 -11.96 -2.86
CA ALA A 187 -9.69 -11.95 -2.03
C ALA A 187 -9.29 -13.38 -1.59
N LYS A 188 -10.24 -14.18 -1.08
CA LYS A 188 -10.01 -15.59 -0.72
C LYS A 188 -9.53 -16.41 -1.90
N GLN A 189 -10.21 -16.30 -3.04
CA GLN A 189 -9.89 -17.05 -4.25
C GLN A 189 -8.46 -16.73 -4.71
N LEU A 190 -8.10 -15.45 -4.80
CA LEU A 190 -6.76 -15.04 -5.22
C LEU A 190 -5.69 -15.53 -4.24
N ASN A 191 -5.91 -15.42 -2.94
CA ASN A 191 -4.98 -15.94 -1.92
C ASN A 191 -4.80 -17.45 -2.02
N VAL A 192 -5.88 -18.20 -2.26
CA VAL A 192 -5.79 -19.65 -2.51
C VAL A 192 -4.98 -19.95 -3.76
N LEU A 193 -5.22 -19.23 -4.86
CA LEU A 193 -4.50 -19.42 -6.11
C LEU A 193 -2.99 -19.13 -5.97
N ILE A 194 -2.62 -18.04 -5.29
CA ILE A 194 -1.23 -17.66 -5.02
C ILE A 194 -0.56 -18.70 -4.11
N THR A 195 -1.23 -19.15 -3.06
CA THR A 195 -0.66 -20.14 -2.12
C THR A 195 -0.54 -21.54 -2.73
N GLN A 196 -1.46 -21.94 -3.62
CA GLN A 196 -1.35 -23.17 -4.39
C GLN A 196 -0.16 -23.18 -5.36
N MET A 197 0.33 -22.00 -5.76
CA MET A 197 1.58 -21.87 -6.51
C MET A 197 2.82 -22.11 -5.65
N GLY A 198 2.69 -22.16 -4.32
CA GLY A 198 3.77 -22.39 -3.37
C GLY A 198 4.27 -21.14 -2.66
N VAL A 199 3.69 -19.96 -2.93
CA VAL A 199 3.98 -18.74 -2.19
C VAL A 199 3.36 -18.84 -0.80
N GLN A 200 4.16 -18.69 0.25
CA GLN A 200 3.66 -18.75 1.62
C GLN A 200 2.75 -17.55 1.92
N GLY A 201 1.64 -17.76 2.64
CA GLY A 201 0.73 -16.68 3.04
C GLY A 201 1.42 -15.55 3.82
N ALA A 202 2.44 -15.88 4.62
CA ALA A 202 3.27 -14.89 5.32
C ALA A 202 4.16 -14.03 4.39
N ASN A 203 4.23 -14.34 3.09
CA ASN A 203 4.91 -13.54 2.07
C ASN A 203 3.91 -12.76 1.17
N VAL A 204 2.63 -12.73 1.54
CA VAL A 204 1.57 -12.04 0.80
C VAL A 204 1.02 -10.89 1.62
N ALA A 205 0.78 -9.75 0.98
CA ALA A 205 -0.06 -8.66 1.50
C ALA A 205 -1.31 -8.55 0.62
N MET A 206 -2.51 -8.49 1.19
CA MET A 206 -3.73 -8.24 0.43
C MET A 206 -3.88 -6.76 0.10
N ASN A 207 -4.17 -6.45 -1.15
CA ASN A 207 -4.83 -5.22 -1.55
C ASN A 207 -6.30 -5.56 -1.84
N VAL A 208 -7.18 -5.45 -0.85
CA VAL A 208 -8.58 -5.86 -1.00
C VAL A 208 -9.42 -4.91 -1.87
N GLY A 209 -8.78 -3.96 -2.55
CA GLY A 209 -9.39 -2.87 -3.28
C GLY A 209 -9.32 -1.56 -2.49
N SER A 210 -9.38 -0.45 -3.23
CA SER A 210 -9.28 0.91 -2.70
C SER A 210 -10.34 1.79 -3.36
N ALA A 211 -10.81 2.79 -2.62
CA ALA A 211 -11.68 3.85 -3.10
C ALA A 211 -11.43 5.09 -2.25
N ALA A 212 -11.69 6.28 -2.79
CA ALA A 212 -11.64 7.52 -2.01
C ALA A 212 -12.93 7.71 -1.19
N ALA A 213 -12.84 8.45 -0.09
CA ALA A 213 -14.02 8.92 0.64
C ALA A 213 -15.03 9.58 -0.32
N GLY A 214 -16.32 9.23 -0.20
CA GLY A 214 -17.37 9.71 -1.10
C GLY A 214 -17.51 8.95 -2.43
N TYR A 215 -16.58 8.05 -2.77
CA TYR A 215 -16.54 7.31 -4.04
C TYR A 215 -16.71 5.79 -3.86
N GLY A 216 -17.73 5.38 -3.09
CA GLY A 216 -17.99 3.96 -2.82
C GLY A 216 -17.09 3.38 -1.71
N PHE A 217 -16.49 4.23 -0.88
CA PHE A 217 -15.64 3.81 0.23
C PHE A 217 -16.36 2.89 1.22
N GLU A 218 -17.68 3.02 1.39
CA GLU A 218 -18.49 2.17 2.26
C GLU A 218 -18.41 0.68 1.90
N TYR A 219 -18.22 0.36 0.61
CA TYR A 219 -17.98 -1.01 0.17
C TYR A 219 -16.59 -1.50 0.60
N VAL A 220 -15.57 -0.64 0.49
CA VAL A 220 -14.20 -0.93 0.94
C VAL A 220 -14.16 -1.15 2.45
N ALA A 221 -14.75 -0.24 3.23
CA ALA A 221 -14.85 -0.35 4.68
C ALA A 221 -15.51 -1.67 5.10
N SER A 222 -16.67 -1.99 4.52
CA SER A 222 -17.38 -3.23 4.82
C SER A 222 -16.57 -4.48 4.45
N THR A 223 -15.83 -4.44 3.33
CA THR A 223 -14.98 -5.56 2.92
C THR A 223 -13.77 -5.72 3.83
N LEU A 224 -13.10 -4.62 4.23
CA LEU A 224 -11.99 -4.65 5.19
C LEU A 224 -12.41 -5.28 6.52
N GLU A 225 -13.54 -4.85 7.08
CA GLU A 225 -14.07 -5.40 8.34
C GLU A 225 -14.40 -6.88 8.22
N ARG A 226 -15.06 -7.28 7.13
CA ARG A 226 -15.43 -8.69 6.89
C ARG A 226 -14.18 -9.57 6.74
N VAL A 227 -13.14 -9.07 6.06
CA VAL A 227 -11.88 -9.77 5.91
C VAL A 227 -11.20 -9.94 7.26
N LYS A 228 -11.07 -8.87 8.06
CA LYS A 228 -10.48 -8.96 9.41
C LYS A 228 -11.29 -9.85 10.36
N ALA A 229 -12.61 -9.75 10.34
CA ALA A 229 -13.49 -10.59 11.14
C ALA A 229 -13.36 -12.07 10.76
N ALA A 230 -13.29 -12.40 9.47
CA ALA A 230 -13.06 -13.78 9.02
C ALA A 230 -11.67 -14.28 9.44
N ALA A 231 -10.62 -13.48 9.25
CA ALA A 231 -9.26 -13.83 9.62
C ALA A 231 -9.08 -14.10 11.12
N LEU A 232 -9.66 -13.25 11.97
CA LEU A 232 -9.46 -13.26 13.42
C LEU A 232 -10.53 -14.04 14.20
N THR A 233 -11.81 -13.86 13.87
CA THR A 233 -12.92 -14.50 14.60
C THR A 233 -13.17 -15.92 14.08
N GLN A 234 -13.13 -16.10 12.76
CA GLN A 234 -13.42 -17.39 12.12
C GLN A 234 -12.15 -18.22 11.89
N ASN A 235 -10.97 -17.67 12.22
CA ASN A 235 -9.66 -18.28 11.98
C ASN A 235 -9.49 -18.72 10.52
N ASP A 236 -9.96 -17.90 9.58
CA ASP A 236 -9.86 -18.19 8.15
C ASP A 236 -8.43 -17.92 7.66
N ALA A 237 -7.63 -18.97 7.56
CA ALA A 237 -6.24 -18.90 7.11
C ALA A 237 -6.06 -18.32 5.69
N THR A 238 -7.11 -18.33 4.86
CA THR A 238 -7.05 -17.75 3.51
C THR A 238 -7.15 -16.22 3.52
N LEU A 239 -7.42 -15.61 4.66
CA LEU A 239 -7.54 -14.16 4.86
C LEU A 239 -6.62 -13.63 5.97
N GLN A 240 -5.73 -14.46 6.51
CA GLN A 240 -4.81 -14.07 7.57
C GLN A 240 -3.60 -13.28 7.08
N MET A 241 -3.50 -12.93 5.80
CA MET A 241 -2.48 -12.03 5.29
C MET A 241 -2.72 -10.58 5.79
N PRO A 242 -1.68 -9.76 6.00
CA PRO A 242 -1.86 -8.35 6.26
C PRO A 242 -2.44 -7.61 5.06
N ILE A 243 -3.11 -6.48 5.29
CA ILE A 243 -3.73 -5.64 4.26
C ILE A 243 -2.89 -4.39 4.02
N ILE A 244 -2.58 -4.09 2.76
CA ILE A 244 -1.95 -2.85 2.31
C ILE A 244 -2.88 -2.12 1.33
N THR A 245 -3.13 -0.83 1.54
CA THR A 245 -4.08 -0.06 0.73
C THR A 245 -3.41 1.15 0.07
N PRO A 246 -3.40 1.25 -1.27
CA PRO A 246 -2.86 2.41 -1.99
C PRO A 246 -3.86 3.59 -1.98
N VAL A 247 -3.97 4.28 -0.85
CA VAL A 247 -4.96 5.36 -0.64
C VAL A 247 -4.69 6.57 -1.53
N GLY A 248 -3.44 6.99 -1.65
CA GLY A 248 -3.10 8.24 -2.34
C GLY A 248 -3.47 8.26 -3.82
N THR A 249 -3.46 7.12 -4.51
CA THR A 249 -3.91 7.06 -5.91
C THR A 249 -5.40 7.26 -6.07
N GLU A 250 -6.21 6.83 -5.09
CA GLU A 250 -7.65 7.02 -5.14
C GLU A 250 -8.02 8.44 -4.70
N ALA A 251 -7.48 8.88 -3.55
CA ALA A 251 -7.80 10.19 -2.98
C ALA A 251 -7.43 11.33 -3.93
N TRP A 252 -6.27 11.28 -4.57
CA TRP A 252 -5.84 12.29 -5.54
C TRP A 252 -6.38 12.04 -6.96
N GLY A 253 -7.21 11.01 -7.17
CA GLY A 253 -7.86 10.71 -8.44
C GLY A 253 -9.26 11.30 -8.59
N VAL A 254 -9.81 11.89 -7.52
CA VAL A 254 -11.18 12.42 -7.51
C VAL A 254 -11.25 13.93 -7.73
N LYS A 255 -12.43 14.41 -8.12
CA LYS A 255 -12.64 15.82 -8.46
C LYS A 255 -12.44 16.73 -7.24
N GLU A 256 -12.87 16.31 -6.07
CA GLU A 256 -12.78 17.04 -4.80
C GLU A 256 -11.34 17.23 -4.35
N ALA A 257 -10.40 16.42 -4.84
CA ALA A 257 -8.98 16.58 -4.55
C ALA A 257 -8.23 17.41 -5.60
N THR A 258 -8.73 17.52 -6.83
CA THR A 258 -7.94 18.04 -7.97
C THR A 258 -8.56 19.24 -8.68
N ALA A 259 -9.88 19.46 -8.55
CA ALA A 259 -10.55 20.59 -9.19
C ALA A 259 -9.98 21.93 -8.69
N PRO A 260 -9.53 22.82 -9.60
CA PRO A 260 -9.02 24.12 -9.21
C PRO A 260 -10.09 24.93 -8.47
N GLU A 261 -9.68 25.67 -7.44
CA GLU A 261 -10.58 26.59 -6.70
C GLU A 261 -11.27 27.60 -7.64
N ALA A 262 -10.60 28.03 -8.72
CA ALA A 262 -11.19 28.92 -9.71
C ALA A 262 -12.36 28.31 -10.50
N GLU A 263 -12.44 26.97 -10.62
CA GLU A 263 -13.57 26.27 -11.25
C GLU A 263 -14.72 26.09 -10.25
N ILE A 264 -14.39 25.78 -8.99
CA ILE A 264 -15.38 25.47 -7.93
C ILE A 264 -15.02 26.22 -6.63
N PRO A 265 -15.26 27.55 -6.55
CA PRO A 265 -14.84 28.35 -5.40
C PRO A 265 -15.51 27.95 -4.09
N GLU A 266 -16.71 27.39 -4.15
CA GLU A 266 -17.47 26.95 -2.97
C GLU A 266 -16.83 25.77 -2.22
N TRP A 267 -15.91 25.05 -2.85
CA TRP A 267 -15.15 23.97 -2.23
C TRP A 267 -13.91 24.47 -1.47
N GLY A 268 -13.45 25.70 -1.72
CA GLY A 268 -12.27 26.27 -1.09
C GLY A 268 -10.95 25.72 -1.65
N ASP A 269 -9.88 25.89 -0.88
CA ASP A 269 -8.50 25.61 -1.30
C ASP A 269 -8.34 24.16 -1.80
N GLN A 270 -7.70 24.00 -2.95
CA GLN A 270 -7.57 22.70 -3.60
C GLN A 270 -6.59 21.78 -2.89
N GLU A 271 -5.51 22.32 -2.33
CA GLU A 271 -4.49 21.52 -1.68
C GLU A 271 -4.98 21.03 -0.30
N GLU A 272 -5.63 21.90 0.47
CA GLU A 272 -6.28 21.56 1.75
C GLU A 272 -7.29 20.43 1.55
N ARG A 273 -8.20 20.56 0.57
CA ARG A 273 -9.16 19.50 0.24
C ARG A 273 -8.50 18.19 -0.17
N GLY A 274 -7.46 18.24 -1.00
CA GLY A 274 -6.78 17.02 -1.44
C GLY A 274 -6.08 16.29 -0.30
N ILE A 275 -5.48 17.04 0.63
CA ILE A 275 -4.92 16.50 1.88
C ILE A 275 -6.02 15.88 2.73
N ASP A 276 -7.15 16.57 2.93
CA ASP A 276 -8.27 16.08 3.73
C ASP A 276 -8.85 14.78 3.15
N MET A 277 -9.09 14.73 1.84
CA MET A 277 -9.55 13.52 1.14
C MET A 277 -8.61 12.33 1.38
N GLU A 278 -7.30 12.56 1.33
CA GLU A 278 -6.30 11.52 1.58
C GLU A 278 -6.27 11.09 3.05
N VAL A 279 -6.33 12.04 3.99
CA VAL A 279 -6.34 11.79 5.44
C VAL A 279 -7.59 11.02 5.85
N GLU A 280 -8.78 11.46 5.45
CA GLU A 280 -10.05 10.81 5.81
C GLU A 280 -10.09 9.37 5.30
N THR A 281 -9.71 9.17 4.03
CA THR A 281 -9.66 7.84 3.42
C THR A 281 -8.64 6.95 4.14
N ALA A 282 -7.44 7.46 4.45
CA ALA A 282 -6.40 6.69 5.13
C ALA A 282 -6.78 6.32 6.57
N ALA A 283 -7.31 7.28 7.34
CA ALA A 283 -7.78 7.06 8.69
C ALA A 283 -8.85 5.97 8.73
N ALA A 284 -9.81 6.03 7.79
CA ALA A 284 -10.87 5.04 7.70
C ALA A 284 -10.32 3.65 7.29
N CYS A 285 -9.42 3.57 6.31
CA CYS A 285 -8.76 2.31 5.95
C CYS A 285 -8.08 1.66 7.16
N LEU A 286 -7.31 2.44 7.93
CA LEU A 286 -6.61 1.95 9.12
C LEU A 286 -7.58 1.47 10.21
N CYS A 287 -8.66 2.22 10.46
CA CYS A 287 -9.70 1.83 11.41
C CYS A 287 -10.40 0.53 11.03
N TYR A 288 -10.67 0.31 9.73
CA TYR A 288 -11.44 -0.84 9.26
C TYR A 288 -10.59 -2.09 8.96
N GLY A 289 -9.27 -1.97 8.85
CA GLY A 289 -8.40 -3.15 8.81
C GLY A 289 -7.09 -3.04 8.05
N SER A 290 -6.75 -1.92 7.40
CA SER A 290 -5.48 -1.81 6.70
C SER A 290 -4.31 -1.81 7.68
N ASP A 291 -3.35 -2.70 7.45
CA ASP A 291 -2.10 -2.81 8.23
C ASP A 291 -1.01 -1.87 7.69
N ALA A 292 -1.16 -1.44 6.45
CA ALA A 292 -0.39 -0.37 5.86
C ALA A 292 -1.25 0.45 4.89
N VAL A 293 -0.97 1.75 4.80
CA VAL A 293 -1.54 2.64 3.79
C VAL A 293 -0.41 3.29 2.98
N ILE A 294 -0.65 3.58 1.71
CA ILE A 294 0.29 4.29 0.85
C ILE A 294 -0.32 5.64 0.48
N LEU A 295 0.35 6.72 0.87
CA LEU A 295 -0.09 8.11 0.71
C LEU A 295 0.84 8.87 -0.24
N LYS A 296 0.44 10.03 -0.74
CA LYS A 296 1.25 10.90 -1.59
C LYS A 296 1.75 12.11 -0.83
N HIS A 297 0.90 12.77 -0.04
CA HIS A 297 1.21 14.09 0.51
C HIS A 297 1.95 14.03 1.86
N PRO A 298 3.05 14.79 2.06
CA PRO A 298 3.79 14.81 3.33
C PRO A 298 2.94 15.22 4.53
N GLU A 299 2.04 16.19 4.37
CA GLU A 299 1.14 16.60 5.47
C GLU A 299 0.14 15.49 5.82
N SER A 300 -0.39 14.75 4.84
CA SER A 300 -1.25 13.58 5.10
C SER A 300 -0.50 12.51 5.91
N ILE A 301 0.76 12.23 5.55
CA ILE A 301 1.62 11.29 6.28
C ILE A 301 1.81 11.71 7.73
N LYS A 302 2.15 12.98 7.95
CA LYS A 302 2.30 13.54 9.29
C LYS A 302 1.01 13.42 10.10
N THR A 303 -0.13 13.80 9.54
CA THR A 303 -1.44 13.73 10.22
C THR A 303 -1.81 12.29 10.57
N ILE A 304 -1.65 11.34 9.64
CA ILE A 304 -1.94 9.92 9.90
C ILE A 304 -0.97 9.32 10.92
N SER A 305 0.30 9.73 10.94
CA SER A 305 1.25 9.28 11.95
C SER A 305 0.85 9.73 13.37
N GLN A 306 0.30 10.93 13.50
CA GLN A 306 -0.21 11.45 14.77
C GLN A 306 -1.45 10.68 15.23
N LEU A 307 -2.36 10.34 14.31
CA LEU A 307 -3.51 9.49 14.59
C LEU A 307 -3.07 8.11 15.10
N ILE A 308 -2.13 7.45 14.41
CA ILE A 308 -1.59 6.16 14.84
C ILE A 308 -0.97 6.31 16.23
N ALA A 309 -0.10 7.30 16.45
CA ALA A 309 0.53 7.52 17.75
C ALA A 309 -0.47 7.78 18.89
N ALA A 310 -1.61 8.41 18.62
CA ALA A 310 -2.65 8.69 19.61
C ALA A 310 -3.50 7.46 19.98
N LEU A 311 -3.53 6.43 19.12
CA LEU A 311 -4.33 5.21 19.28
C LEU A 311 -3.50 3.97 19.64
N MET A 312 -2.18 4.14 19.78
CA MET A 312 -1.23 3.13 20.22
C MET A 312 -0.88 3.31 21.70
#